data_AF-A0A5P9XQ39-F1
#
_entry.id   AF-A0A5P9XQ39-F1
#
_cell.length_a   1.000
_cell.length_b   1.000
_cell.length_c   1.000
_cell.angle_alpha   90.00
_cell.angle_beta   90.00
_cell.angle_gamma   90.00
#
_symmetry.space_group_name_H-M   'P 1'
#
loop_
_entity.id
_entity.type
_entity.pdbx_description
1 polymer ?
#
loop_
_entity_poly.entity_id
_entity_poly.type
_entity_poly.pdbx_seq_one_letter_code
_entity_poly.pdbx_strand_id
1 'polypeptide(L)'
;MTPPISLNFSPESLKDIEALLRRQMLFYAQAQDQILAEAKKLAGEFYIFQKQLSHQIRMDNENREWSDLSISVRKLRGYVTIQWRIRYWYKSSRDGRKGFNAKHLSKSKNSSHYKKSLAKEASAAEFQTVMQLEDQFIVLRHLSGVVRDAQKQLVDTMKSLGIDYSANSVLSADQESAYALHERIGNLLLLLHYRLWPQHNAADTQAGFVPLIDPKAGVSRNVDPTALHAALSRMEQSYAELEQLFMGKSQSAAGSN
;
A
#
# COMPACT_ATOMS: atom_id res chain seq x y z
N MET A 1 34.47 19.55 -13.32
CA MET A 1 33.10 19.59 -13.88
C MET A 1 33.04 18.55 -14.98
N THR A 2 32.41 17.41 -14.74
CA THR A 2 32.14 16.40 -15.77
C THR A 2 31.01 16.92 -16.67
N PRO A 3 31.14 16.90 -18.01
CA PRO A 3 30.06 17.32 -18.89
C PRO A 3 28.85 16.39 -18.71
N PRO A 4 27.62 16.88 -18.93
CA PRO A 4 26.45 16.01 -18.95
C PRO A 4 26.67 14.96 -20.03
N ILE A 5 26.53 13.69 -19.66
CA ILE A 5 26.58 12.57 -20.60
C ILE A 5 25.43 12.80 -21.58
N SER A 6 25.74 13.16 -22.83
CA SER A 6 24.77 13.20 -23.91
C SER A 6 24.43 11.76 -24.29
N LEU A 7 23.43 11.19 -23.62
CA LEU A 7 22.89 9.89 -23.97
C LEU A 7 22.10 10.05 -25.28
N ASN A 8 22.77 9.82 -26.41
CA ASN A 8 22.12 9.75 -27.72
C ASN A 8 21.35 8.43 -27.83
N PHE A 9 20.18 8.39 -27.22
CA PHE A 9 19.24 7.30 -27.42
C PHE A 9 18.59 7.42 -28.81
N SER A 10 18.32 6.28 -29.46
CA SER A 10 17.48 6.29 -30.66
C SER A 10 16.04 6.72 -30.28
N PRO A 11 15.24 7.25 -31.21
CA PRO A 11 13.85 7.62 -30.94
C PRO A 11 13.00 6.44 -30.41
N GLU A 12 13.30 5.21 -30.82
CA GLU A 12 12.64 4.00 -30.31
C GLU A 12 13.09 3.69 -28.88
N SER A 13 14.40 3.74 -28.59
CA SER A 13 14.91 3.53 -27.23
C SER A 13 14.41 4.57 -26.23
N LEU A 14 14.20 5.83 -26.66
CA LEU A 14 13.58 6.85 -25.81
C LEU A 14 12.14 6.52 -25.45
N LYS A 15 11.36 5.98 -26.40
CA LYS A 15 9.98 5.54 -26.14
C LYS A 15 9.94 4.36 -25.16
N ASP A 16 10.86 3.41 -25.30
CA ASP A 16 10.95 2.26 -24.39
C ASP A 16 11.37 2.68 -22.98
N ILE A 17 12.34 3.60 -22.88
CA ILE A 17 12.76 4.19 -21.59
C ILE A 17 11.60 4.98 -20.97
N GLU A 18 10.89 5.79 -21.75
CA GLU A 18 9.72 6.52 -21.28
C GLU A 18 8.64 5.58 -20.74
N ALA A 19 8.32 4.50 -21.46
CA ALA A 19 7.36 3.50 -21.03
C ALA A 19 7.80 2.83 -19.71
N LEU A 20 9.07 2.45 -19.59
CA LEU A 20 9.64 1.84 -18.38
C LEU A 20 9.57 2.78 -17.19
N LEU A 21 9.93 4.05 -17.36
CA LEU A 21 9.89 5.04 -16.28
C LEU A 21 8.44 5.32 -15.86
N ARG A 22 7.51 5.45 -16.81
CA ARG A 22 6.06 5.62 -16.52
C ARG A 22 5.51 4.42 -15.76
N ARG A 23 5.92 3.20 -16.12
CA ARG A 23 5.58 1.96 -15.40
C ARG A 23 6.09 1.98 -13.96
N GLN A 24 7.34 2.36 -13.75
CA GLN A 24 7.91 2.43 -12.41
C GLN A 24 7.17 3.47 -11.53
N MET A 25 6.69 4.58 -12.12
CA MET A 25 5.83 5.54 -11.42
C MET A 25 4.47 4.95 -11.00
N LEU A 26 3.84 4.14 -11.87
CA LEU A 26 2.59 3.45 -11.54
C LEU A 26 2.79 2.44 -10.40
N PHE A 27 3.87 1.66 -10.44
CA PHE A 27 4.22 0.73 -9.37
C PHE A 27 4.35 1.46 -8.02
N TYR A 28 5.06 2.59 -7.99
CA TYR A 28 5.16 3.38 -6.77
C TYR A 28 3.81 3.94 -6.29
N ALA A 29 2.92 4.33 -7.20
CA ALA A 29 1.58 4.78 -6.83
C ALA A 29 0.75 3.65 -6.19
N GLN A 30 0.83 2.43 -6.73
CA GLN A 30 0.19 1.24 -6.19
C GLN A 30 0.78 0.85 -4.82
N ALA A 31 2.10 0.93 -4.64
CA ALA A 31 2.74 0.70 -3.35
C ALA A 31 2.23 1.68 -2.28
N GLN A 32 2.05 2.97 -2.62
CA GLN A 32 1.42 3.94 -1.70
C GLN A 32 -0.03 3.57 -1.37
N ASP A 33 -0.80 3.01 -2.31
CA ASP A 33 -2.18 2.57 -2.05
C ASP A 33 -2.24 1.33 -1.15
N GLN A 34 -1.31 0.39 -1.28
CA GLN A 34 -1.18 -0.74 -0.35
C GLN A 34 -0.83 -0.28 1.06
N ILE A 35 0.15 0.63 1.19
CA ILE A 35 0.50 1.23 2.48
C ILE A 35 -0.71 1.95 3.10
N LEU A 36 -1.49 2.66 2.28
CA LEU A 36 -2.71 3.34 2.72
C LEU A 36 -3.76 2.35 3.24
N ALA A 37 -3.98 1.25 2.51
CA ALA A 37 -4.94 0.22 2.86
C ALA A 37 -4.58 -0.45 4.19
N GLU A 38 -3.32 -0.85 4.37
CA GLU A 38 -2.86 -1.46 5.62
C GLU A 38 -2.95 -0.49 6.79
N ALA A 39 -2.53 0.77 6.59
CA ALA A 39 -2.65 1.80 7.64
C ALA A 39 -4.12 2.05 8.05
N LYS A 40 -5.05 2.08 7.07
CA LYS A 40 -6.49 2.23 7.35
C LYS A 40 -7.07 1.02 8.06
N LYS A 41 -6.65 -0.19 7.70
CA LYS A 41 -7.06 -1.44 8.37
C LYS A 41 -6.65 -1.40 9.84
N LEU A 42 -5.38 -1.13 10.14
CA LEU A 42 -4.88 -1.01 11.52
C LEU A 42 -5.60 0.09 12.31
N ALA A 43 -5.84 1.25 11.69
CA ALA A 43 -6.62 2.32 12.31
C ALA A 43 -8.09 1.91 12.60
N GLY A 44 -8.69 1.11 11.70
CA GLY A 44 -10.03 0.57 11.88
C GLY A 44 -10.12 -0.49 12.99
N GLU A 45 -9.14 -1.39 13.08
CA GLU A 45 -9.02 -2.37 14.16
C GLU A 45 -8.88 -1.67 15.51
N PHE A 46 -8.05 -0.62 15.59
CA PHE A 46 -7.93 0.20 16.80
C PHE A 46 -9.25 0.88 17.18
N TYR A 47 -9.99 1.43 16.21
CA TYR A 47 -11.29 2.03 16.47
C TYR A 47 -12.30 1.02 17.04
N ILE A 48 -12.33 -0.21 16.50
CA ILE A 48 -13.18 -1.29 17.01
C ILE A 48 -12.79 -1.64 18.46
N PHE A 49 -11.50 -1.81 18.73
CA PHE A 49 -10.96 -2.06 20.06
C PHE A 49 -11.36 -0.96 21.06
N GLN A 50 -11.19 0.33 20.69
CA GLN A 50 -11.61 1.45 21.53
C GLN A 50 -13.11 1.45 21.81
N LYS A 51 -13.93 1.09 20.82
CA LYS A 51 -15.39 0.99 20.99
C LYS A 51 -15.75 -0.12 21.98
N GLN A 52 -15.09 -1.26 21.91
CA GLN A 52 -15.30 -2.39 22.84
C GLN A 52 -14.92 -2.00 24.26
N LEU A 53 -13.73 -1.41 24.45
CA LEU A 53 -13.31 -0.85 25.75
C LEU A 53 -14.34 0.15 26.29
N SER A 54 -14.84 1.04 25.44
CA SER A 54 -15.85 2.03 25.84
C SER A 54 -17.18 1.41 26.27
N HIS A 55 -17.59 0.29 25.65
CA HIS A 55 -18.79 -0.43 26.06
C HIS A 55 -18.61 -1.11 27.42
N GLN A 56 -17.44 -1.70 27.68
CA GLN A 56 -17.12 -2.31 28.97
C GLN A 56 -17.10 -1.27 30.10
N ILE A 57 -16.42 -0.14 29.90
CA ILE A 57 -16.35 0.96 30.89
C ILE A 57 -17.75 1.51 31.24
N ARG A 58 -18.67 1.60 30.28
CA ARG A 58 -20.05 2.04 30.54
C ARG A 58 -20.86 1.06 31.40
N MET A 59 -20.56 -0.23 31.33
CA MET A 59 -21.23 -1.24 32.16
C MET A 59 -20.69 -1.22 33.60
N ASP A 60 -19.41 -0.87 33.77
CA ASP A 60 -18.75 -0.86 35.09
C ASP A 60 -19.03 0.40 35.91
N ASN A 61 -19.87 1.34 35.41
CA ASN A 61 -20.34 2.54 36.10
C ASN A 61 -19.22 3.46 36.63
N GLU A 62 -18.00 3.30 36.13
CA GLU A 62 -16.90 4.20 36.39
C GLU A 62 -17.01 5.40 35.45
N ASN A 63 -16.91 6.62 35.99
CA ASN A 63 -16.70 7.86 35.22
C ASN A 63 -15.34 7.88 34.48
N ARG A 64 -14.82 6.72 34.05
CA ARG A 64 -13.57 6.62 33.31
C ARG A 64 -13.79 7.13 31.89
N GLU A 65 -13.03 8.18 31.58
CA GLU A 65 -13.05 8.85 30.30
C GLU A 65 -12.60 7.88 29.20
N TRP A 66 -13.25 7.99 28.05
CA TRP A 66 -12.92 7.25 26.84
C TRP A 66 -11.44 7.45 26.49
N SER A 67 -10.85 6.51 25.75
CA SER A 67 -9.55 6.83 25.16
C SER A 67 -9.68 8.08 24.28
N ASP A 68 -8.87 9.09 24.56
CA ASP A 68 -8.82 10.30 23.76
C ASP A 68 -7.99 10.11 22.48
N LEU A 69 -7.34 8.97 22.32
CA LEU A 69 -6.53 8.72 21.14
C LEU A 69 -7.40 8.37 19.92
N SER A 70 -6.96 8.82 18.75
CA SER A 70 -7.50 8.43 17.45
C SER A 70 -6.42 8.50 16.40
N ILE A 71 -6.63 7.83 15.26
CA ILE A 71 -5.65 7.77 14.17
C ILE A 71 -6.25 8.43 12.93
N SER A 72 -5.49 9.31 12.29
CA SER A 72 -5.79 9.86 10.98
C SER A 72 -4.84 9.28 9.95
N VAL A 73 -5.40 8.61 8.94
CA VAL A 73 -4.67 8.09 7.80
C VAL A 73 -5.17 8.78 6.54
N ARG A 74 -4.26 9.43 5.79
CA ARG A 74 -4.60 10.17 4.56
C ARG A 74 -3.52 9.98 3.51
N LYS A 75 -3.91 9.96 2.23
CA LYS A 75 -3.00 10.14 1.10
C LYS A 75 -3.00 11.63 0.74
N LEU A 76 -1.84 12.28 0.79
CA LEU A 76 -1.66 13.70 0.45
C LEU A 76 -0.56 13.81 -0.59
N ARG A 77 -0.85 14.47 -1.72
CA ARG A 77 0.14 14.65 -2.81
C ARG A 77 0.84 13.35 -3.20
N GLY A 78 0.10 12.24 -3.29
CA GLY A 78 0.61 10.94 -3.71
C GLY A 78 1.22 10.06 -2.62
N TYR A 79 1.51 10.56 -1.41
CA TYR A 79 2.12 9.78 -0.33
C TYR A 79 1.22 9.63 0.90
N VAL A 80 1.45 8.58 1.69
CA VAL A 80 0.65 8.26 2.88
C VAL A 80 1.15 9.00 4.10
N THR A 81 0.20 9.58 4.84
CA THR A 81 0.42 10.26 6.12
C THR A 81 -0.39 9.56 7.20
N ILE A 82 0.29 9.18 8.27
CA ILE A 82 -0.29 8.51 9.43
C ILE A 82 0.00 9.35 10.66
N GLN A 83 -1.04 9.83 11.33
CA GLN A 83 -0.92 10.72 12.47
C GLN A 83 -1.83 10.28 13.61
N TRP A 84 -1.26 10.23 14.82
CA TRP A 84 -2.04 10.15 16.03
C TRP A 84 -2.71 11.49 16.32
N ARG A 85 -3.90 11.43 16.90
CA ARG A 85 -4.71 12.57 17.30
C ARG A 85 -5.23 12.33 18.71
N ILE A 86 -5.40 13.43 19.43
CA ILE A 86 -6.03 13.46 20.74
C ILE A 86 -7.38 14.17 20.64
N ARG A 87 -8.41 13.58 21.23
CA ARG A 87 -9.78 14.08 21.31
C ARG A 87 -9.92 14.94 22.57
N TYR A 88 -10.64 16.04 22.42
CA TYR A 88 -11.04 16.92 23.52
C TYR A 88 -12.55 16.98 23.51
N TRP A 89 -13.16 16.40 24.54
CA TRP A 89 -14.61 16.36 24.69
C TRP A 89 -15.13 17.70 25.17
N TYR A 90 -16.29 18.11 24.63
CA TYR A 90 -16.97 19.31 25.06
C TYR A 90 -18.49 19.09 25.04
N LYS A 91 -19.21 19.84 25.87
CA LYS A 91 -20.67 19.89 25.83
C LYS A 91 -21.08 21.09 24.98
N SER A 92 -21.79 20.84 23.90
CA SER A 92 -22.32 21.89 23.02
C SER A 92 -23.28 22.79 23.80
N SER A 93 -23.05 24.10 23.73
CA SER A 93 -23.92 25.11 24.36
C SER A 93 -25.26 25.28 23.64
N ARG A 94 -25.39 24.79 22.40
CA ARG A 94 -26.58 24.95 21.56
C ARG A 94 -27.65 23.89 21.79
N ASP A 95 -27.25 22.64 21.98
CA ASP A 95 -28.14 21.48 22.06
C ASP A 95 -27.83 20.55 23.24
N GLY A 96 -26.84 20.91 24.08
CA GLY A 96 -26.45 20.15 25.26
C GLY A 96 -25.77 18.81 24.96
N ARG A 97 -25.54 18.48 23.68
CA ARG A 97 -24.95 17.20 23.25
C ARG A 97 -23.43 17.21 23.51
N LYS A 98 -22.88 16.05 23.88
CA LYS A 98 -21.43 15.85 23.99
C LYS A 98 -20.86 15.66 22.58
N GLY A 99 -19.90 16.49 22.21
CA GLY A 99 -19.08 16.37 21.01
C GLY A 99 -17.61 16.26 21.35
N PHE A 100 -16.75 16.07 20.35
CA PHE A 100 -15.32 16.18 20.53
C PHE A 100 -14.65 16.92 19.37
N ASN A 101 -13.58 17.64 19.69
CA ASN A 101 -12.61 18.12 18.72
C ASN A 101 -11.38 17.23 18.75
N ALA A 102 -10.70 17.05 17.62
CA ALA A 102 -9.47 16.25 17.58
C ALA A 102 -8.28 17.10 17.11
N LYS A 103 -7.17 17.06 17.84
CA LYS A 103 -5.91 17.72 17.47
C LYS A 103 -4.86 16.68 17.13
N HIS A 104 -3.97 16.98 16.19
CA HIS A 104 -2.79 16.12 15.96
C HIS A 104 -1.91 16.08 17.20
N LEU A 105 -1.55 14.87 17.62
CA LEU A 105 -0.54 14.67 18.64
C LEU A 105 0.80 15.12 18.07
N SER A 106 1.59 15.88 18.83
CA SER A 106 2.94 16.22 18.43
C SER A 106 3.90 15.09 18.83
N LYS A 107 4.92 14.84 18.00
CA LYS A 107 6.04 13.98 18.40
C LYS A 107 6.82 14.70 19.50
N SER A 108 7.37 13.94 20.43
CA SER A 108 8.29 14.49 21.42
C SER A 108 9.50 15.14 20.74
N LYS A 109 10.08 16.18 21.36
CA LYS A 109 11.27 16.88 20.85
C LYS A 109 12.36 15.87 20.49
N ASN A 110 12.95 16.03 19.30
CA ASN A 110 14.01 15.17 18.75
C ASN A 110 13.59 13.69 18.51
N SER A 111 12.30 13.38 18.40
CA SER A 111 11.83 12.04 18.06
C SER A 111 11.22 11.98 16.66
N SER A 112 11.52 10.91 15.94
CA SER A 112 10.93 10.59 14.63
C SER A 112 9.54 9.95 14.73
N HIS A 113 9.12 9.52 15.92
CA HIS A 113 7.91 8.74 16.16
C HIS A 113 7.11 9.24 17.37
N TYR A 114 5.93 8.67 17.61
CA TYR A 114 5.00 9.16 18.63
C TYR A 114 5.12 8.45 19.99
N LYS A 115 5.91 7.37 20.12
CA LYS A 115 5.98 6.54 21.35
C LYS A 115 6.00 7.32 22.66
N LYS A 116 6.89 8.32 22.82
CA LYS A 116 6.98 9.11 24.06
C LYS A 116 5.75 9.98 24.32
N SER A 117 5.12 10.50 23.27
CA SER A 117 3.88 11.28 23.39
C SER A 117 2.72 10.35 23.71
N LEU A 118 2.60 9.22 23.00
CA LEU A 118 1.56 8.22 23.23
C LEU A 118 1.63 7.60 24.61
N ALA A 119 2.83 7.37 25.14
CA ALA A 119 2.99 6.82 26.49
C ALA A 119 2.43 7.76 27.59
N LYS A 120 2.26 9.06 27.31
CA LYS A 120 1.65 10.02 28.22
C LYS A 120 0.12 10.08 28.09
N GLU A 121 -0.38 9.86 26.89
CA GLU A 121 -1.80 10.04 26.57
C GLU A 121 -2.59 8.72 26.59
N ALA A 122 -1.92 7.58 26.41
CA ALA A 122 -2.56 6.28 26.38
C ALA A 122 -3.00 5.87 27.80
N SER A 123 -4.25 5.43 27.92
CA SER A 123 -4.72 4.83 29.16
C SER A 123 -4.03 3.48 29.43
N ALA A 124 -3.99 3.05 30.69
CA ALA A 124 -3.37 1.77 31.07
C ALA A 124 -3.98 0.57 30.31
N ALA A 125 -5.28 0.61 30.01
CA ALA A 125 -6.02 -0.45 29.32
C ALA A 125 -5.64 -0.59 27.84
N GLU A 126 -5.19 0.49 27.18
CA GLU A 126 -4.84 0.46 25.75
C GLU A 126 -3.34 0.59 25.48
N PHE A 127 -2.54 0.85 26.52
CA PHE A 127 -1.13 1.22 26.39
C PHE A 127 -0.34 0.26 25.49
N GLN A 128 -0.45 -1.05 25.74
CA GLN A 128 0.27 -2.07 24.97
C GLN A 128 -0.14 -2.06 23.49
N THR A 129 -1.45 -2.03 23.22
CA THR A 129 -1.99 -1.96 21.87
C THR A 129 -1.53 -0.70 21.13
N VAL A 130 -1.53 0.45 21.80
CA VAL A 130 -1.08 1.72 21.22
C VAL A 130 0.41 1.68 20.89
N MET A 131 1.25 1.10 21.76
CA MET A 131 2.69 0.97 21.50
C MET A 131 2.96 0.04 20.30
N GLN A 132 2.28 -1.11 20.22
CA GLN A 132 2.43 -2.05 19.12
C GLN A 132 1.96 -1.46 17.78
N LEU A 133 0.83 -0.75 17.78
CA LEU A 133 0.35 -0.04 16.59
C LEU A 133 1.32 1.05 16.14
N GLU A 134 1.91 1.78 17.07
CA GLU A 134 2.91 2.79 16.71
C GLU A 134 4.16 2.15 16.10
N ASP A 135 4.59 0.96 16.54
CA ASP A 135 5.68 0.22 15.89
C ASP A 135 5.36 -0.11 14.43
N GLN A 136 4.16 -0.59 14.16
CA GLN A 136 3.70 -0.86 12.80
C GLN A 136 3.62 0.43 11.96
N PHE A 137 3.12 1.53 12.55
CA PHE A 137 3.05 2.81 11.85
C PHE A 137 4.41 3.46 11.62
N ILE A 138 5.44 3.19 12.44
CA ILE A 138 6.81 3.61 12.14
C ILE A 138 7.28 2.98 10.83
N VAL A 139 7.07 1.67 10.68
CA VAL A 139 7.44 0.93 9.45
C VAL A 139 6.67 1.48 8.25
N LEU A 140 5.34 1.62 8.35
CA LEU A 140 4.52 2.13 7.24
C LEU A 140 4.87 3.57 6.84
N ARG A 141 5.16 4.46 7.80
CA ARG A 141 5.64 5.82 7.50
C ARG A 141 7.00 5.81 6.82
N HIS A 142 7.91 4.94 7.26
CA HIS A 142 9.22 4.80 6.64
C HIS A 142 9.11 4.32 5.20
N LEU A 143 8.37 3.24 4.95
CA LEU A 143 8.11 2.72 3.61
C LEU A 143 7.47 3.76 2.69
N SER A 144 6.46 4.49 3.18
CA SER A 144 5.83 5.56 2.40
C SER A 144 6.83 6.68 2.05
N GLY A 145 7.74 7.01 2.97
CA GLY A 145 8.83 7.95 2.75
C GLY A 145 9.79 7.48 1.65
N VAL A 146 10.25 6.22 1.73
CA VAL A 146 11.15 5.61 0.73
C VAL A 146 10.50 5.63 -0.66
N VAL A 147 9.24 5.20 -0.77
CA VAL A 147 8.52 5.19 -2.06
C VAL A 147 8.35 6.60 -2.61
N ARG A 148 8.04 7.59 -1.76
CA ARG A 148 7.92 8.99 -2.18
C ARG A 148 9.25 9.54 -2.69
N ASP A 149 10.34 9.23 -2.00
CA ASP A 149 11.67 9.72 -2.38
C ASP A 149 12.12 9.06 -3.70
N ALA A 150 11.80 7.78 -3.91
CA ALA A 150 11.99 7.08 -5.18
C ALA A 150 11.14 7.67 -6.32
N GLN A 151 9.88 8.01 -6.07
CA GLN A 151 9.03 8.72 -7.03
C GLN A 151 9.64 10.07 -7.44
N LYS A 152 10.15 10.82 -6.45
CA LYS A 152 10.79 12.11 -6.72
C LYS A 152 12.03 11.94 -7.61
N GLN A 153 12.91 11.00 -7.28
CA GLN A 153 14.09 10.70 -8.09
C GLN A 153 13.73 10.30 -9.52
N LEU A 154 12.65 9.52 -9.68
CA LEU A 154 12.17 9.09 -10.98
C LEU A 154 11.61 10.24 -11.82
N VAL A 155 10.85 11.16 -11.21
CA VAL A 155 10.38 12.40 -11.85
C VAL A 155 11.56 13.28 -12.25
N ASP A 156 12.56 13.45 -11.38
CA ASP A 156 13.77 14.23 -11.69
C ASP A 156 14.55 13.60 -12.86
N THR A 157 14.58 12.26 -12.94
CA THR A 157 15.21 11.50 -14.04
C THR A 157 14.42 11.64 -15.35
N MET A 158 13.09 11.54 -15.32
CA MET A 158 12.27 11.79 -16.51
C MET A 158 12.50 13.18 -17.07
N LYS A 159 12.56 14.19 -16.17
CA LYS A 159 12.81 15.58 -16.55
C LYS A 159 14.20 15.76 -17.19
N SER A 160 15.24 15.11 -16.68
CA SER A 160 16.59 15.19 -17.28
C SER A 160 16.67 14.53 -18.66
N LEU A 161 15.81 13.55 -18.93
CA LEU A 161 15.65 12.91 -20.24
C LEU A 161 14.70 13.66 -21.19
N GLY A 162 14.11 14.78 -20.77
CA GLY A 162 13.16 15.55 -21.57
C GLY A 162 11.77 14.91 -21.68
N ILE A 163 11.45 13.95 -20.81
CA ILE A 163 10.14 13.28 -20.76
C ILE A 163 9.21 14.10 -19.87
N ASP A 164 8.11 14.58 -20.43
CA ASP A 164 7.08 15.30 -19.66
C ASP A 164 6.13 14.31 -18.96
N TYR A 165 6.25 14.23 -17.63
CA TYR A 165 5.36 13.44 -16.79
C TYR A 165 4.31 14.34 -16.15
N SER A 166 3.08 14.27 -16.66
CA SER A 166 1.91 14.76 -15.94
C SER A 166 1.30 13.61 -15.14
N ALA A 167 1.02 13.83 -13.85
CA ALA A 167 0.42 12.82 -12.97
C ALA A 167 -0.98 12.34 -13.42
N ASN A 168 -1.55 12.98 -14.44
CA ASN A 168 -2.86 12.68 -15.03
C ASN A 168 -2.77 12.06 -16.44
N SER A 169 -1.58 11.82 -17.00
CA SER A 169 -1.47 11.13 -18.29
C SER A 169 -1.72 9.63 -18.10
N VAL A 170 -2.99 9.24 -18.12
CA VAL A 170 -3.37 7.88 -18.52
C VAL A 170 -2.89 7.74 -19.96
N LEU A 171 -2.00 6.78 -20.23
CA LEU A 171 -1.61 6.45 -21.60
C LEU A 171 -2.90 6.19 -22.39
N SER A 172 -3.14 6.92 -23.48
CA SER A 172 -4.27 6.61 -24.35
C SER A 172 -4.08 5.20 -24.93
N ALA A 173 -5.17 4.53 -25.33
CA ALA A 173 -5.09 3.17 -25.89
C ALA A 173 -4.11 3.06 -27.07
N ASP A 174 -3.90 4.15 -27.79
CA ASP A 174 -2.98 4.25 -28.94
C ASP A 174 -1.50 4.48 -28.53
N GLN A 175 -1.24 4.74 -27.25
CA GLN A 175 0.08 4.98 -26.65
C GLN A 175 0.53 3.85 -25.71
N GLU A 176 -0.35 2.87 -25.44
CA GLU A 176 -0.07 1.76 -24.54
C GLU A 176 0.58 0.61 -25.33
N SER A 177 1.87 0.40 -25.13
CA SER A 177 2.59 -0.71 -25.77
C SER A 177 2.10 -2.06 -25.24
N ALA A 178 2.26 -3.13 -26.03
CA ALA A 178 1.94 -4.49 -25.59
C ALA A 178 2.68 -4.87 -24.29
N TYR A 179 3.90 -4.36 -24.11
CA TYR A 179 4.67 -4.46 -22.87
C TYR A 179 4.00 -3.75 -21.68
N ALA A 180 3.42 -2.56 -21.86
CA ALA A 180 2.72 -1.85 -20.80
C ALA A 180 1.45 -2.59 -20.35
N LEU A 181 0.69 -3.15 -21.30
CA LEU A 181 -0.48 -3.99 -21.00
C LEU A 181 -0.11 -5.27 -20.26
N HIS A 182 0.95 -5.94 -20.71
CA HIS A 182 1.50 -7.12 -20.04
C HIS A 182 1.84 -6.82 -18.59
N GLU A 183 2.59 -5.76 -18.33
CA GLU A 183 2.98 -5.39 -16.96
C GLU A 183 1.81 -5.00 -16.06
N ARG A 184 0.74 -4.42 -16.64
CA ARG A 184 -0.52 -4.23 -15.89
C ARG A 184 -1.14 -5.57 -15.52
N ILE A 185 -1.14 -6.55 -16.42
CA ILE A 185 -1.61 -7.91 -16.13
C ILE A 185 -0.78 -8.53 -15.00
N GLY A 186 0.55 -8.41 -15.03
CA GLY A 186 1.44 -8.88 -13.96
C GLY A 186 1.15 -8.26 -12.59
N ASN A 187 0.98 -6.93 -12.55
CA ASN A 187 0.61 -6.23 -11.30
C ASN A 187 -0.79 -6.64 -10.80
N LEU A 188 -1.74 -6.82 -11.70
CA LEU A 188 -3.09 -7.28 -11.35
C LEU A 188 -3.09 -8.71 -10.81
N LEU A 189 -2.28 -9.60 -11.41
CA LEU A 189 -2.04 -10.96 -10.92
C LEU A 189 -1.51 -10.95 -9.49
N LEU A 190 -0.48 -10.14 -9.22
CA LEU A 190 0.09 -9.99 -7.88
C LEU A 190 -0.93 -9.49 -6.86
N LEU A 191 -1.70 -8.46 -7.21
CA LEU A 191 -2.74 -7.90 -6.34
C LEU A 191 -3.86 -8.91 -6.06
N LEU A 192 -4.26 -9.66 -7.08
CA LEU A 192 -5.27 -10.70 -6.95
C LEU A 192 -4.78 -11.82 -6.04
N HIS A 193 -3.54 -12.27 -6.20
CA HIS A 193 -2.92 -13.26 -5.34
C HIS A 193 -2.87 -12.78 -3.87
N TYR A 194 -2.39 -11.57 -3.60
CA TYR A 194 -2.36 -11.01 -2.24
C TYR A 194 -3.77 -10.89 -1.64
N ARG A 195 -4.77 -10.55 -2.46
CA ARG A 195 -6.14 -10.39 -1.99
C ARG A 195 -6.81 -11.72 -1.66
N LEU A 196 -6.52 -12.77 -2.42
CA LEU A 196 -7.05 -14.11 -2.20
C LEU A 196 -6.30 -14.83 -1.08
N TRP A 197 -4.99 -14.64 -0.98
CA TRP A 197 -4.11 -15.40 -0.11
C TRP A 197 -3.00 -14.54 0.52
N PRO A 198 -3.35 -13.63 1.45
CA PRO A 198 -2.40 -12.66 2.01
C PRO A 198 -1.29 -13.27 2.88
N GLN A 199 -1.45 -14.53 3.30
CA GLN A 199 -0.46 -15.25 4.13
C GLN A 199 0.26 -16.39 3.37
N HIS A 200 -0.02 -16.56 2.08
CA HIS A 200 0.58 -17.63 1.29
C HIS A 200 2.07 -17.33 1.05
N ASN A 201 2.92 -18.29 1.38
CA ASN A 201 4.37 -18.17 1.23
C ASN A 201 4.91 -19.15 0.18
N ALA A 202 6.17 -18.97 -0.25
CA ALA A 202 6.78 -19.78 -1.29
C ALA A 202 6.94 -21.28 -0.91
N ALA A 203 6.96 -21.62 0.39
CA ALA A 203 7.06 -23.00 0.85
C ALA A 203 5.73 -23.75 0.68
N ASP A 204 4.60 -23.07 0.89
CA ASP A 204 3.25 -23.63 0.65
C ASP A 204 3.05 -23.98 -0.82
N THR A 205 3.60 -23.16 -1.73
CA THR A 205 3.56 -23.39 -3.18
C THR A 205 4.39 -24.62 -3.59
N GLN A 206 5.57 -24.82 -2.97
CA GLN A 206 6.43 -25.98 -3.25
C GLN A 206 5.86 -27.30 -2.73
N ALA A 207 5.01 -27.26 -1.70
CA ALA A 207 4.34 -28.43 -1.15
C ALA A 207 3.08 -28.85 -1.93
N GLY A 208 2.69 -28.11 -2.98
CA GLY A 208 1.48 -28.38 -3.76
C GLY A 208 0.18 -28.13 -2.98
N PHE A 209 0.23 -27.30 -1.93
CA PHE A 209 -0.95 -26.97 -1.16
C PHE A 209 -1.86 -26.02 -1.94
N VAL A 210 -3.18 -26.25 -1.91
CA VAL A 210 -4.17 -25.31 -2.45
C VAL A 210 -4.58 -24.36 -1.34
N PRO A 211 -4.15 -23.09 -1.36
CA PRO A 211 -4.42 -22.18 -0.26
C PRO A 211 -5.91 -21.85 -0.16
N LEU A 212 -6.43 -21.82 1.07
CA LEU A 212 -7.81 -21.43 1.35
C LEU A 212 -8.00 -19.94 1.03
N ILE A 213 -9.05 -19.61 0.29
CA ILE A 213 -9.38 -18.22 -0.05
C ILE A 213 -9.66 -17.43 1.24
N ASP A 214 -9.04 -16.26 1.40
CA ASP A 214 -9.32 -15.36 2.51
C ASP A 214 -10.83 -15.03 2.54
N PRO A 215 -11.53 -15.27 3.66
CA PRO A 215 -12.95 -14.92 3.80
C PRO A 215 -13.26 -13.45 3.53
N LYS A 216 -12.27 -12.56 3.64
CA LYS A 216 -12.35 -11.12 3.36
C LYS A 216 -11.96 -10.76 1.93
N ALA A 217 -11.60 -11.72 1.06
CA ALA A 217 -11.23 -11.48 -0.32
C ALA A 217 -12.37 -10.88 -1.15
N GLY A 218 -13.62 -11.07 -0.73
CA GLY A 218 -14.82 -10.60 -1.44
C GLY A 218 -15.31 -11.57 -2.52
N VAL A 219 -14.82 -12.82 -2.49
CA VAL A 219 -15.24 -13.91 -3.37
C VAL A 219 -16.36 -14.73 -2.70
N SER A 220 -17.29 -15.26 -3.49
CA SER A 220 -18.38 -16.11 -2.97
C SER A 220 -17.83 -17.36 -2.28
N ARG A 221 -18.50 -17.82 -1.22
CA ARG A 221 -18.12 -19.03 -0.46
C ARG A 221 -18.24 -20.33 -1.26
N ASN A 222 -18.94 -20.31 -2.39
CA ASN A 222 -19.17 -21.48 -3.24
C ASN A 222 -18.08 -21.64 -4.33
N VAL A 223 -17.06 -20.77 -4.34
CA VAL A 223 -15.96 -20.89 -5.29
C VAL A 223 -15.04 -22.03 -4.86
N ASP A 224 -14.80 -22.97 -5.78
CA ASP A 224 -13.81 -24.03 -5.59
C ASP A 224 -12.39 -23.44 -5.57
N PRO A 225 -11.68 -23.50 -4.42
CA PRO A 225 -10.32 -22.97 -4.30
C PRO A 225 -9.34 -23.64 -5.26
N THR A 226 -9.56 -24.92 -5.57
CA THR A 226 -8.68 -25.70 -6.46
C THR A 226 -8.82 -25.22 -7.90
N ALA A 227 -10.06 -25.08 -8.38
CA ALA A 227 -10.33 -24.57 -9.71
C ALA A 227 -9.84 -23.12 -9.87
N LEU A 228 -10.01 -22.27 -8.85
CA LEU A 228 -9.52 -20.89 -8.86
C LEU A 228 -7.99 -20.84 -8.91
N HIS A 229 -7.31 -21.61 -8.06
CA HIS A 229 -5.85 -21.70 -8.06
C HIS A 229 -5.33 -22.17 -9.43
N ALA A 230 -5.90 -23.24 -9.99
CA ALA A 230 -5.52 -23.74 -11.31
C ALA A 230 -5.75 -22.71 -12.44
N ALA A 231 -6.81 -21.91 -12.36
CA ALA A 231 -7.05 -20.83 -13.30
C ALA A 231 -5.99 -19.72 -13.19
N LEU A 232 -5.61 -19.33 -11.97
CA LEU A 232 -4.58 -18.32 -11.74
C LEU A 232 -3.19 -18.80 -12.13
N SER A 233 -2.81 -20.02 -11.78
CA SER A 233 -1.52 -20.58 -12.20
C SER A 233 -1.37 -20.64 -13.72
N ARG A 234 -2.45 -20.97 -14.45
CA ARG A 234 -2.44 -20.89 -15.92
C ARG A 234 -2.25 -19.46 -16.43
N MET A 235 -2.90 -18.49 -15.79
CA MET A 235 -2.76 -17.08 -16.17
C MET A 235 -1.34 -16.57 -15.89
N GLU A 236 -0.72 -16.98 -14.78
CA GLU A 236 0.68 -16.68 -14.45
C GLU A 236 1.67 -17.35 -15.42
N GLN A 237 1.42 -18.60 -15.81
CA GLN A 237 2.21 -19.30 -16.83
C GLN A 237 2.12 -18.59 -18.19
N SER A 238 0.90 -18.29 -18.66
CA SER A 238 0.72 -17.55 -19.91
C SER A 238 1.33 -16.15 -19.84
N TYR A 239 1.29 -15.50 -18.69
CA TYR A 239 1.97 -14.22 -18.47
C TYR A 239 3.49 -14.37 -18.61
N ALA A 240 4.09 -15.38 -17.98
CA ALA A 240 5.53 -15.65 -18.09
C ALA A 240 5.97 -16.05 -19.52
N GLU A 241 5.15 -16.84 -20.22
CA GLU A 241 5.38 -17.18 -21.64
C GLU A 241 5.35 -15.93 -22.53
N LEU A 242 4.36 -15.05 -22.33
CA LEU A 242 4.30 -13.76 -23.03
C LEU A 242 5.54 -12.89 -22.75
N GLU A 243 6.04 -12.90 -21.52
CA GLU A 243 7.28 -12.19 -21.16
C GLU A 243 8.48 -12.72 -21.94
N GLN A 244 8.63 -14.03 -22.05
CA GLN A 244 9.71 -14.67 -22.82
C GLN A 244 9.63 -14.32 -24.32
N LEU A 245 8.43 -14.36 -24.88
CA LEU A 245 8.17 -14.01 -26.28
C LEU A 245 8.50 -12.54 -26.56
N PHE A 246 8.11 -11.64 -25.64
CA PHE A 246 8.42 -10.23 -25.76
C PHE A 246 9.92 -9.95 -25.64
N MET A 247 10.62 -10.62 -24.71
CA MET A 247 12.06 -10.46 -24.50
C MET A 247 12.94 -11.10 -25.59
N GLY A 248 12.36 -11.64 -26.66
CA GLY A 248 13.09 -12.19 -27.81
C GLY A 248 13.93 -13.42 -27.47
N LYS A 249 13.66 -14.10 -26.35
CA LYS A 249 14.27 -15.40 -26.04
C LYS A 249 13.52 -16.47 -26.84
N SER A 250 13.85 -16.57 -28.12
CA SER A 250 13.50 -17.74 -28.92
C SER A 250 14.03 -18.99 -28.22
N GLN A 251 13.16 -19.99 -28.02
CA GLN A 251 13.61 -21.33 -27.70
C GLN A 251 14.61 -21.75 -28.77
N SER A 252 15.88 -21.89 -28.40
CA SER A 252 16.88 -22.53 -29.23
C SER A 252 16.48 -24.00 -29.39
N ALA A 253 16.04 -24.34 -30.60
CA ALA A 253 16.00 -25.65 -31.24
C ALA A 253 16.18 -26.92 -30.36
N ALA A 254 15.12 -27.71 -30.27
CA ALA A 254 15.21 -29.16 -30.43
C ALA A 254 14.29 -29.50 -31.61
N GLY A 255 14.68 -30.13 -32.71
CA GLY A 255 15.89 -30.84 -33.08
C GLY A 255 15.43 -31.72 -34.24
N SER A 256 15.62 -31.25 -35.47
CA SER A 256 15.51 -32.09 -36.66
C SER A 256 16.77 -32.94 -36.73
N ASN A 257 16.62 -34.22 -36.41
CA ASN A 257 17.13 -35.38 -37.14
C ASN A 257 16.50 -36.65 -36.55
#